data_AF-A0A8H3EAW1-F1
#
_entry.id   AF-A0A8H3EAW1-F1
#
_cell.length_a   1.000
_cell.length_b   1.000
_cell.length_c   1.000
_cell.angle_alpha   90.00
_cell.angle_beta   90.00
_cell.angle_gamma   90.00
#
_symmetry.space_group_name_H-M   'P 1'
#
loop_
_entity.id
_entity.type
_entity.pdbx_description
1 polymer ?
#
loop_
_entity_poly.entity_id
_entity_poly.type
_entity_poly.pdbx_seq_one_letter_code
_entity_poly.pdbx_strand_id
1 'polypeptide(L)'
;MVNHLYSGLVASALFAAPVFSMTSYPNEFFTPETVLDSSWVANAKWAQANTIVDAKFVAAQGPWTVTSKPIIAPTGDKHDYMSLRPYYWPDCSSVGNTTALSDQQIYTTCPYVRRDGEFNPDARMVNDTGAFQAMTDSIFYNALAWSFTKDSTYSSNIANAINTWFLASDTYMNPNLNYSQLLRGPGEQKGSQTGVLDLKCMSKLTSGVLLLRKGQAPEWTQALNDGLNEWAKRYIVWLTTHELALGERNATNNHGTFYFNQLASLQVLVGDTEGAKTTVNDFFNGIYQDQISANGDQPLETDRTRPYHYRAYNLAGMVINAKIGAYVGLTDAWNRTTKSGAGIKQACDYAMTMPATGEEDYIKELFPPLAAIASVYGDADGKYAAFLKDKDPNYPGSGYYLIAPGLSDSGLTPPSSVTNPPSGGSGSSSNSNNGATTMGMNGVAGALVTLAVATFALVL
;
A
#
# COMPACT_ATOMS: atom_id res chain seq x y z
N MET A 1 63.83 -11.03 11.13
CA MET A 1 63.61 -11.37 12.55
C MET A 1 62.14 -11.17 12.84
N VAL A 2 61.43 -12.30 13.05
CA VAL A 2 60.28 -12.51 13.97
C VAL A 2 59.05 -11.61 13.75
N ASN A 3 58.02 -11.97 12.97
CA ASN A 3 56.95 -12.96 13.20
C ASN A 3 56.33 -12.91 14.62
N HIS A 4 55.10 -12.39 14.74
CA HIS A 4 54.07 -13.02 15.58
C HIS A 4 52.66 -12.75 15.03
N LEU A 5 52.01 -13.87 14.70
CA LEU A 5 50.58 -14.04 14.48
C LEU A 5 49.78 -13.65 15.73
N TYR A 6 48.65 -12.98 15.53
CA TYR A 6 47.45 -13.23 16.33
C TYR A 6 46.26 -13.40 15.40
N SER A 7 45.99 -14.68 15.14
CA SER A 7 44.77 -15.22 14.58
C SER A 7 43.61 -15.02 15.55
N GLY A 8 42.69 -14.12 15.21
CA GLY A 8 41.36 -14.03 15.81
C GLY A 8 40.33 -14.48 14.78
N LEU A 9 40.02 -15.78 14.78
CA LEU A 9 38.86 -16.33 14.10
C LEU A 9 37.61 -15.83 14.83
N VAL A 10 37.06 -14.70 14.40
CA VAL A 10 35.66 -14.39 14.69
C VAL A 10 34.86 -15.18 13.68
N ALA A 11 34.32 -16.31 14.12
CA ALA A 11 33.28 -17.02 13.38
C ALA A 11 32.09 -16.06 13.24
N SER A 12 32.02 -15.36 12.11
CA SER A 12 30.80 -14.70 11.68
C SER A 12 29.80 -15.82 11.43
N ALA A 13 28.98 -16.12 12.43
CA ALA A 13 27.74 -16.82 12.20
C ALA A 13 26.94 -15.94 11.23
N LEU A 14 27.02 -16.27 9.94
CA LEU A 14 26.05 -15.87 8.93
C LEU A 14 24.72 -16.50 9.38
N PHE A 15 24.06 -15.85 10.34
CA PHE A 15 22.62 -15.94 10.42
C PHE A 15 22.16 -15.39 9.08
N ALA A 16 21.66 -16.27 8.22
CA ALA A 16 20.84 -15.87 7.10
C ALA A 16 19.76 -14.98 7.70
N ALA A 17 19.90 -13.67 7.58
CA ALA A 17 18.81 -12.76 7.85
C ALA A 17 17.66 -13.28 6.97
N PRO A 18 16.48 -13.57 7.53
CA PRO A 18 15.34 -13.85 6.70
C PRO A 18 15.25 -12.67 5.74
N VAL A 19 15.28 -12.94 4.44
CA VAL A 19 15.09 -11.90 3.44
C VAL A 19 13.63 -11.49 3.57
N PHE A 20 13.36 -10.58 4.51
CA PHE A 20 12.05 -10.02 4.76
C PHE A 20 11.72 -9.08 3.60
N SER A 21 11.11 -9.64 2.56
CA SER A 21 10.61 -8.90 1.42
C SER A 21 9.08 -8.83 1.52
N MET A 22 8.57 -8.18 2.57
CA MET A 22 7.16 -7.78 2.57
C MET A 22 6.93 -6.89 1.35
N THR A 23 5.98 -7.26 0.50
CA THR A 23 5.68 -6.48 -0.71
C THR A 23 4.58 -5.47 -0.41
N SER A 24 4.93 -4.18 -0.49
CA SER A 24 3.93 -3.12 -0.44
C SER A 24 3.24 -2.99 -1.79
N TYR A 25 1.98 -3.40 -1.87
CA TYR A 25 1.20 -3.28 -3.10
C TYR A 25 0.72 -1.83 -3.31
N PRO A 26 0.59 -1.32 -4.55
CA PRO A 26 0.02 0.00 -4.78
C PRO A 26 -1.36 0.20 -4.16
N ASN A 27 -2.21 -0.84 -4.27
CA ASN A 27 -3.51 -0.92 -3.64
C ASN A 27 -3.99 -2.39 -3.60
N GLU A 28 -5.02 -2.72 -2.83
CA GLU A 28 -5.67 -4.04 -2.83
C GLU A 28 -7.12 -3.93 -2.33
N PHE A 29 -7.98 -4.86 -2.73
CA PHE A 29 -9.33 -5.01 -2.20
C PHE A 29 -9.72 -6.49 -2.22
N PHE A 30 -10.16 -7.01 -1.08
CA PHE A 30 -10.76 -8.33 -0.95
C PHE A 30 -12.03 -8.24 -0.10
N THR A 31 -12.91 -9.22 -0.26
CA THR A 31 -14.15 -9.31 0.51
C THR A 31 -13.97 -10.25 1.70
N PRO A 32 -14.76 -10.10 2.77
CA PRO A 32 -14.75 -11.07 3.86
C PRO A 32 -14.97 -12.51 3.39
N GLU A 33 -15.86 -12.73 2.43
CA GLU A 33 -16.20 -14.04 1.86
C GLU A 33 -15.02 -14.70 1.14
N THR A 34 -14.06 -13.91 0.64
CA THR A 34 -12.87 -14.43 -0.04
C THR A 34 -11.95 -15.17 0.96
N VAL A 35 -11.94 -14.74 2.23
CA VAL A 35 -10.91 -15.14 3.20
C VAL A 35 -11.44 -15.78 4.49
N LEU A 36 -12.69 -15.54 4.88
CA LEU A 36 -13.33 -16.20 6.03
C LEU A 36 -13.80 -17.59 5.63
N ASP A 37 -13.47 -18.59 6.46
CA ASP A 37 -13.87 -20.00 6.30
C ASP A 37 -13.60 -20.56 4.88
N SER A 38 -12.59 -20.00 4.23
CA SER A 38 -12.21 -20.28 2.85
C SER A 38 -11.32 -21.52 2.79
N SER A 39 -11.77 -22.56 2.08
CA SER A 39 -10.97 -23.77 1.84
C SER A 39 -9.71 -23.46 1.03
N TRP A 40 -9.78 -22.47 0.14
CA TRP A 40 -8.64 -21.92 -0.58
C TRP A 40 -7.57 -21.42 0.39
N VAL A 41 -7.95 -20.47 1.25
CA VAL A 41 -7.04 -19.92 2.27
C VAL A 41 -6.51 -21.04 3.14
N ALA A 42 -7.37 -21.95 3.62
CA ALA A 42 -6.98 -23.06 4.48
C ALA A 42 -5.88 -23.95 3.89
N ASN A 43 -5.83 -24.10 2.56
CA ASN A 43 -4.84 -24.92 1.85
C ASN A 43 -3.55 -24.15 1.49
N ALA A 44 -3.59 -22.82 1.42
CA ALA A 44 -2.45 -21.97 1.08
C ALA A 44 -1.46 -21.76 2.26
N LYS A 45 -0.91 -22.84 2.82
CA LYS A 45 -0.12 -22.82 4.06
C LYS A 45 1.15 -21.96 3.98
N TRP A 46 1.85 -21.94 2.85
CA TRP A 46 3.01 -21.07 2.67
C TRP A 46 2.61 -19.60 2.77
N ALA A 47 1.58 -19.20 2.03
CA ALA A 47 1.11 -17.82 2.05
C ALA A 47 0.60 -17.39 3.42
N GLN A 48 -0.06 -18.28 4.17
CA GLN A 48 -0.44 -18.01 5.57
C GLN A 48 0.78 -17.71 6.45
N ALA A 49 1.82 -18.54 6.38
CA ALA A 49 3.01 -18.40 7.21
C ALA A 49 3.77 -17.09 6.91
N ASN A 50 3.97 -16.76 5.63
CA ASN A 50 4.58 -15.49 5.23
C ASN A 50 3.71 -14.29 5.62
N THR A 51 2.39 -14.38 5.46
CA THR A 51 1.46 -13.30 5.85
C THR A 51 1.52 -13.01 7.35
N ILE A 52 1.65 -14.03 8.21
CA ILE A 52 1.86 -13.84 9.65
C ILE A 52 3.16 -13.06 9.92
N VAL A 53 4.24 -13.40 9.21
CA VAL A 53 5.53 -12.73 9.34
C VAL A 53 5.43 -11.26 8.91
N ASP A 54 4.86 -11.02 7.72
CA ASP A 54 4.65 -9.68 7.17
C ASP A 54 3.78 -8.83 8.11
N ALA A 55 2.66 -9.38 8.59
CA ALA A 55 1.75 -8.70 9.52
C ALA A 55 2.45 -8.24 10.80
N LYS A 56 3.31 -9.11 11.39
CA LYS A 56 4.10 -8.77 12.58
C LYS A 56 5.15 -7.71 12.27
N PHE A 57 5.87 -7.87 11.17
CA PHE A 57 6.94 -6.95 10.76
C PHE A 57 6.42 -5.53 10.55
N VAL A 58 5.31 -5.36 9.84
CA VAL A 58 4.76 -4.03 9.57
C VAL A 58 4.07 -3.44 10.80
N ALA A 59 3.31 -4.23 11.58
CA ALA A 59 2.66 -3.72 12.79
C ALA A 59 3.67 -3.15 13.81
N ALA A 60 4.88 -3.71 13.87
CA ALA A 60 5.95 -3.23 14.74
C ALA A 60 6.53 -1.85 14.36
N GLN A 61 6.21 -1.32 13.18
CA GLN A 61 6.70 -0.02 12.70
C GLN A 61 5.76 1.15 13.03
N GLY A 62 4.56 0.87 13.55
CA GLY A 62 3.63 1.89 14.02
C GLY A 62 3.99 2.39 15.44
N PRO A 63 3.16 3.30 16.01
CA PRO A 63 1.97 3.87 15.42
C PRO A 63 2.29 4.92 14.34
N TRP A 64 1.52 4.91 13.25
CA TRP A 64 1.61 5.92 12.19
C TRP A 64 0.58 7.02 12.41
N THR A 65 0.98 8.28 12.28
CA THR A 65 0.13 9.45 12.47
C THR A 65 0.65 10.62 11.64
N VAL A 66 -0.28 11.45 11.15
CA VAL A 66 0.05 12.73 10.51
C VAL A 66 0.69 13.73 11.49
N THR A 67 0.50 13.59 12.80
CA THR A 67 1.02 14.56 13.78
C THR A 67 2.50 14.37 14.12
N SER A 68 3.14 13.33 13.58
CA SER A 68 4.56 12.99 13.82
C SER A 68 5.54 13.76 12.92
N LYS A 69 5.08 14.33 11.81
CA LYS A 69 5.92 15.06 10.86
C LYS A 69 6.57 16.30 11.51
N PRO A 70 7.86 16.57 11.23
CA PRO A 70 8.56 17.72 11.80
C PRO A 70 8.15 19.05 11.15
N ILE A 71 7.70 19.00 9.89
CA ILE A 71 7.24 20.17 9.12
C ILE A 71 5.72 20.15 9.10
N ILE A 72 5.10 21.24 9.55
CA ILE A 72 3.65 21.37 9.66
C ILE A 72 3.08 22.13 8.45
N ALA A 73 1.81 21.90 8.17
CA ALA A 73 1.10 22.61 7.11
C ALA A 73 1.04 24.13 7.40
N PRO A 74 0.88 24.98 6.37
CA PRO A 74 0.79 26.44 6.52
C PRO A 74 -0.31 26.95 7.46
N THR A 75 -1.33 26.14 7.78
CA THR A 75 -2.35 26.45 8.79
C THR A 75 -1.80 26.51 10.22
N GLY A 76 -0.66 25.87 10.46
CA GLY A 76 -0.14 25.62 11.80
C GLY A 76 -0.76 24.39 12.48
N ASP A 77 -1.69 23.68 11.83
CA ASP A 77 -2.33 22.48 12.36
C ASP A 77 -1.51 21.22 12.00
N LYS A 78 -1.16 20.41 13.00
CA LYS A 78 -0.45 19.13 12.81
C LYS A 78 -1.36 18.03 12.26
N HIS A 79 -2.67 18.16 12.44
CA HIS A 79 -3.68 17.22 11.95
C HIS A 79 -3.90 17.34 10.44
N ASP A 80 -3.47 18.45 9.83
CA ASP A 80 -3.50 18.58 8.37
C ASP A 80 -2.49 17.62 7.73
N TYR A 81 -2.98 16.77 6.83
CA TYR A 81 -2.14 15.91 6.02
C TYR A 81 -1.23 16.75 5.13
N MET A 82 0.06 16.42 5.10
CA MET A 82 1.03 17.12 4.27
C MET A 82 2.00 16.15 3.62
N SER A 83 2.31 16.43 2.37
CA SER A 83 3.38 15.78 1.63
C SER A 83 3.91 16.75 0.58
N LEU A 84 4.96 16.36 -0.13
CA LEU A 84 5.64 17.22 -1.09
C LEU A 84 5.68 16.55 -2.44
N ARG A 85 5.67 17.33 -3.52
CA ARG A 85 5.73 16.77 -4.87
C ARG A 85 7.03 15.96 -5.04
N PRO A 86 6.94 14.64 -5.32
CA PRO A 86 8.13 13.77 -5.32
C PRO A 86 9.09 14.06 -6.49
N TYR A 87 8.61 14.66 -7.58
CA TYR A 87 9.38 14.88 -8.81
C TYR A 87 9.73 16.34 -9.06
N TYR A 88 9.79 17.16 -8.02
CA TYR A 88 10.11 18.58 -8.15
C TYR A 88 11.40 18.89 -7.42
N TRP A 89 12.35 19.49 -8.13
CA TRP A 89 13.69 19.80 -7.65
C TRP A 89 13.94 21.30 -7.65
N PRO A 90 14.72 21.85 -6.70
CA PRO A 90 15.07 23.26 -6.70
C PRO A 90 15.92 23.60 -7.93
N ASP A 91 15.59 24.72 -8.56
CA ASP A 91 16.40 25.38 -9.56
C ASP A 91 16.90 26.72 -8.98
N CYS A 92 18.16 26.71 -8.53
CA CYS A 92 18.81 27.88 -7.97
C CYS A 92 19.66 28.64 -9.01
N SER A 93 19.59 28.31 -10.30
CA SER A 93 20.47 28.88 -11.34
C SER A 93 20.34 30.41 -11.49
N SER A 94 19.19 30.95 -11.12
CA SER A 94 18.90 32.39 -11.17
C SER A 94 19.09 33.10 -9.83
N VAL A 95 19.43 32.37 -8.77
CA VAL A 95 19.76 32.97 -7.47
C VAL A 95 21.21 33.45 -7.59
N GLY A 96 21.44 34.77 -7.59
CA GLY A 96 22.77 35.36 -7.81
C GLY A 96 23.73 35.23 -6.63
N ASN A 97 23.77 34.08 -5.95
CA ASN A 97 24.56 33.83 -4.75
C ASN A 97 26.02 33.47 -5.07
N THR A 98 26.96 34.03 -4.31
CA THR A 98 28.40 33.73 -4.45
C THR A 98 28.90 32.66 -3.47
N THR A 99 28.01 32.13 -2.62
CA THR A 99 28.28 31.06 -1.63
C THR A 99 27.16 30.04 -1.67
N ALA A 100 27.42 28.78 -1.29
CA ALA A 100 26.38 27.75 -1.20
C ALA A 100 25.19 28.23 -0.34
N LEU A 101 23.97 28.00 -0.83
CA LEU A 101 22.74 28.30 -0.07
C LEU A 101 22.54 27.25 1.02
N SER A 102 22.02 27.67 2.17
CA SER A 102 21.46 26.73 3.16
C SER A 102 20.15 26.13 2.65
N ASP A 103 19.72 25.01 3.21
CA ASP A 103 18.43 24.38 2.87
C ASP A 103 17.26 25.36 3.00
N GLN A 104 17.26 26.17 4.07
CA GLN A 104 16.24 27.20 4.28
C GLN A 104 16.26 28.27 3.17
N GLN A 105 17.45 28.66 2.70
CA GLN A 105 17.57 29.60 1.59
C GLN A 105 17.09 28.96 0.29
N ILE A 106 17.43 27.69 0.02
CA ILE A 106 16.92 26.95 -1.13
C ILE A 106 15.38 26.95 -1.13
N TYR A 107 14.76 26.60 0.01
CA TYR A 107 13.31 26.48 0.13
C TYR A 107 12.56 27.81 0.01
N THR A 108 13.21 28.93 0.28
CA THR A 108 12.57 30.25 0.25
C THR A 108 12.90 31.06 -1.01
N THR A 109 13.97 30.69 -1.74
CA THR A 109 14.46 31.51 -2.86
C THR A 109 14.47 30.77 -4.20
N CYS A 110 14.69 29.46 -4.23
CA CYS A 110 14.79 28.71 -5.48
C CYS A 110 13.41 28.21 -5.93
N PRO A 111 12.94 28.56 -7.13
CA PRO A 111 11.78 27.90 -7.74
C PRO A 111 12.02 26.39 -7.87
N TYR A 112 10.96 25.59 -7.77
CA TYR A 112 11.04 24.15 -7.97
C TYR A 112 10.49 23.76 -9.35
N VAL A 113 11.22 22.90 -10.06
CA VAL A 113 10.91 22.48 -11.43
C VAL A 113 10.72 20.96 -11.50
N ARG A 114 9.81 20.51 -12.38
CA ARG A 114 9.47 19.08 -12.53
C ARG A 114 10.60 18.32 -13.26
N ARG A 115 11.00 17.18 -12.71
CA ARG A 115 11.88 16.17 -13.32
C ARG A 115 11.25 14.78 -13.16
N ASP A 116 10.59 14.30 -14.21
CA ASP A 116 9.73 13.12 -14.12
C ASP A 116 10.52 11.83 -13.80
N GLY A 117 10.08 11.07 -12.80
CA GLY A 117 10.76 9.86 -12.34
C GLY A 117 12.05 10.10 -11.54
N GLU A 118 12.53 11.34 -11.42
CA GLU A 118 13.65 11.70 -10.57
C GLU A 118 13.15 12.06 -9.17
N PHE A 119 13.14 11.10 -8.25
CA PHE A 119 12.63 11.31 -6.89
C PHE A 119 13.49 12.28 -6.07
N ASN A 120 12.91 13.40 -5.65
CA ASN A 120 13.53 14.33 -4.71
C ASN A 120 13.42 13.78 -3.27
N PRO A 121 14.55 13.48 -2.59
CA PRO A 121 14.55 12.98 -1.22
C PRO A 121 13.92 13.94 -0.21
N ASP A 122 13.79 15.24 -0.52
CA ASP A 122 13.08 16.21 0.31
C ASP A 122 11.65 15.78 0.62
N ALA A 123 11.01 15.02 -0.28
CA ALA A 123 9.68 14.49 -0.06
C ALA A 123 9.61 13.58 1.18
N ARG A 124 10.73 13.00 1.63
CA ARG A 124 10.80 12.18 2.84
C ARG A 124 10.89 12.99 4.14
N MET A 125 11.11 14.30 4.07
CA MET A 125 11.02 15.15 5.26
C MET A 125 9.59 15.31 5.77
N VAL A 126 8.59 15.13 4.89
CA VAL A 126 7.16 15.15 5.21
C VAL A 126 6.52 13.91 4.61
N ASN A 127 6.54 12.83 5.38
CA ASN A 127 6.27 11.49 4.87
C ASN A 127 4.92 10.95 5.33
N ASP A 128 3.87 11.79 5.37
CA ASP A 128 2.51 11.31 5.65
C ASP A 128 2.08 10.27 4.59
N THR A 129 2.59 10.36 3.34
CA THR A 129 2.36 9.39 2.27
C THR A 129 2.91 8.01 2.62
N GLY A 130 4.16 7.96 3.07
CA GLY A 130 4.78 6.70 3.51
C GLY A 130 4.14 6.15 4.78
N ALA A 131 3.77 7.02 5.72
CA ALA A 131 3.10 6.62 6.96
C ALA A 131 1.70 6.05 6.67
N PHE A 132 0.93 6.68 5.77
CA PHE A 132 -0.37 6.18 5.34
C PHE A 132 -0.24 4.83 4.62
N GLN A 133 0.71 4.70 3.69
CA GLN A 133 0.97 3.45 2.98
C GLN A 133 1.31 2.31 3.95
N ALA A 134 2.26 2.52 4.87
CA ALA A 134 2.64 1.53 5.88
C ALA A 134 1.47 1.15 6.80
N MET A 135 0.65 2.13 7.20
CA MET A 135 -0.57 1.88 7.99
C MET A 135 -1.55 0.98 7.22
N THR A 136 -1.83 1.28 5.95
CA THR A 136 -2.74 0.46 5.15
C THR A 136 -2.18 -0.93 4.81
N ASP A 137 -0.85 -1.06 4.63
CA ASP A 137 -0.18 -2.35 4.51
C ASP A 137 -0.34 -3.17 5.80
N SER A 138 -0.18 -2.52 6.95
CA SER A 138 -0.43 -3.14 8.24
C SER A 138 -1.85 -3.65 8.35
N ILE A 139 -2.85 -2.83 8.00
CA ILE A 139 -4.24 -3.27 8.02
C ILE A 139 -4.45 -4.46 7.08
N PHE A 140 -3.91 -4.41 5.86
CA PHE A 140 -4.05 -5.49 4.87
C PHE A 140 -3.51 -6.83 5.39
N TYR A 141 -2.24 -6.85 5.82
CA TYR A 141 -1.59 -8.09 6.27
C TYR A 141 -2.18 -8.60 7.58
N ASN A 142 -2.50 -7.71 8.54
CA ASN A 142 -3.16 -8.11 9.78
C ASN A 142 -4.58 -8.63 9.51
N ALA A 143 -5.31 -8.08 8.54
CA ALA A 143 -6.64 -8.57 8.19
C ALA A 143 -6.56 -9.98 7.61
N LEU A 144 -5.65 -10.23 6.67
CA LEU A 144 -5.41 -11.58 6.17
C LEU A 144 -4.99 -12.54 7.28
N ALA A 145 -4.01 -12.17 8.10
CA ALA A 145 -3.57 -13.02 9.23
C ALA A 145 -4.71 -13.33 10.20
N TRP A 146 -5.52 -12.33 10.56
CA TRP A 146 -6.69 -12.51 11.42
C TRP A 146 -7.71 -13.47 10.81
N SER A 147 -7.92 -13.44 9.48
CA SER A 147 -8.96 -14.22 8.81
C SER A 147 -8.82 -15.73 9.07
N PHE A 148 -7.59 -16.25 9.13
CA PHE A 148 -7.30 -17.68 9.30
C PHE A 148 -6.68 -18.06 10.66
N THR A 149 -6.16 -17.11 11.43
CA THR A 149 -5.67 -17.38 12.80
C THR A 149 -6.71 -17.13 13.88
N LYS A 150 -7.62 -16.16 13.65
CA LYS A 150 -8.53 -15.59 14.66
C LYS A 150 -7.83 -15.04 15.91
N ASP A 151 -6.52 -14.79 15.85
CA ASP A 151 -5.74 -14.25 16.97
C ASP A 151 -6.04 -12.75 17.15
N SER A 152 -6.45 -12.37 18.35
CA SER A 152 -6.82 -10.99 18.71
C SER A 152 -5.70 -9.98 18.51
N THR A 153 -4.44 -10.42 18.46
CA THR A 153 -3.29 -9.57 18.14
C THR A 153 -3.48 -8.83 16.81
N TYR A 154 -3.94 -9.54 15.78
CA TYR A 154 -4.06 -8.97 14.44
C TYR A 154 -5.27 -8.03 14.31
N SER A 155 -6.42 -8.38 14.90
CA SER A 155 -7.58 -7.46 14.95
C SER A 155 -7.29 -6.23 15.80
N SER A 156 -6.55 -6.37 16.91
CA SER A 156 -6.09 -5.25 17.74
C SER A 156 -5.20 -4.29 16.97
N ASN A 157 -4.26 -4.80 16.17
CA ASN A 157 -3.38 -3.97 15.35
C ASN A 157 -4.18 -3.10 14.36
N ILE A 158 -5.21 -3.66 13.73
CA ILE A 158 -6.10 -2.91 12.82
C ILE A 158 -6.89 -1.85 13.59
N ALA A 159 -7.52 -2.23 14.72
CA ALA A 159 -8.30 -1.30 15.54
C ALA A 159 -7.45 -0.12 16.04
N ASN A 160 -6.22 -0.40 16.48
CA ASN A 160 -5.27 0.63 16.92
C ASN A 160 -4.82 1.54 15.78
N ALA A 161 -4.50 0.99 14.60
CA ALA A 161 -4.14 1.78 13.43
C ALA A 161 -5.26 2.75 13.02
N ILE A 162 -6.51 2.27 13.01
CA ILE A 162 -7.69 3.11 12.73
C ILE A 162 -7.85 4.20 13.80
N ASN A 163 -7.79 3.83 15.07
CA ASN A 163 -7.94 4.78 16.17
C ASN A 163 -6.89 5.89 16.09
N THR A 164 -5.62 5.53 15.93
CA THR A 164 -4.51 6.48 15.85
C THR A 164 -4.68 7.42 14.65
N TRP A 165 -4.89 6.88 13.44
CA TRP A 165 -4.87 7.72 12.24
C TRP A 165 -6.12 8.59 12.09
N PHE A 166 -7.29 8.13 12.54
CA PHE A 166 -8.56 8.78 12.21
C PHE A 166 -9.29 9.41 13.39
N LEU A 167 -9.09 8.94 14.62
CA LEU A 167 -10.04 9.19 15.72
C LEU A 167 -9.42 9.82 16.97
N ALA A 168 -8.24 9.35 17.38
CA ALA A 168 -7.59 9.80 18.60
C ALA A 168 -7.24 11.28 18.49
N SER A 169 -7.65 12.06 19.50
CA SER A 169 -7.54 13.53 19.53
C SER A 169 -6.14 14.04 19.25
N ASP A 170 -5.12 13.28 19.64
CA ASP A 170 -3.72 13.72 19.58
C ASP A 170 -3.05 13.37 18.24
N THR A 171 -3.70 12.54 17.42
CA THR A 171 -3.08 11.93 16.24
C THR A 171 -3.94 11.91 14.98
N TYR A 172 -5.24 12.24 15.07
CA TYR A 172 -6.14 12.11 13.93
C TYR A 172 -5.71 12.96 12.73
N MET A 173 -6.07 12.52 11.54
CA MET A 173 -5.93 13.29 10.31
C MET A 173 -7.20 14.12 10.05
N ASN A 174 -7.07 15.39 9.67
CA ASN A 174 -8.20 16.15 9.14
C ASN A 174 -8.70 15.52 7.81
N PRO A 175 -10.01 15.38 7.57
CA PRO A 175 -10.56 14.64 6.42
C PRO A 175 -10.49 15.46 5.12
N ASN A 176 -9.29 15.87 4.71
CA ASN A 176 -8.99 16.59 3.47
C ASN A 176 -7.51 16.41 3.09
N LEU A 177 -7.15 16.78 1.86
CA LEU A 177 -5.78 16.74 1.35
C LEU A 177 -5.31 18.11 0.84
N ASN A 178 -5.69 19.19 1.53
CA ASN A 178 -5.43 20.58 1.12
C ASN A 178 -3.93 20.91 0.97
N TYR A 179 -3.04 20.13 1.61
CA TYR A 179 -1.58 20.32 1.61
C TYR A 179 -0.81 19.08 1.12
N SER A 180 -1.50 18.18 0.42
CA SER A 180 -0.89 17.02 -0.23
C SER A 180 -0.13 17.42 -1.50
N GLN A 181 1.05 16.83 -1.70
CA GLN A 181 1.96 17.13 -2.80
C GLN A 181 2.14 18.64 -3.00
N LEU A 182 2.44 19.33 -1.90
CA LEU A 182 2.74 20.74 -1.89
C LEU A 182 4.06 20.99 -2.64
N LEU A 183 4.08 22.08 -3.42
CA LEU A 183 5.27 22.53 -4.13
C LEU A 183 6.15 23.35 -3.17
N ARG A 184 7.39 22.89 -2.91
CA ARG A 184 8.38 23.69 -2.19
C ARG A 184 8.87 24.87 -3.04
N GLY A 185 9.46 25.86 -2.38
CA GLY A 185 9.97 27.07 -3.04
C GLY A 185 9.11 28.30 -2.75
N PRO A 186 9.49 29.48 -3.28
CA PRO A 186 8.71 30.70 -3.17
C PRO A 186 7.35 30.55 -3.88
N GLY A 187 6.33 31.21 -3.33
CA GLY A 187 4.98 31.24 -3.91
C GLY A 187 3.93 30.59 -3.03
N GLU A 188 2.83 30.18 -3.64
CA GLU A 188 1.65 29.68 -2.95
C GLU A 188 1.92 28.34 -2.25
N GLN A 189 1.67 28.30 -0.94
CA GLN A 189 1.87 27.12 -0.11
C GLN A 189 0.56 26.32 0.01
N LYS A 190 0.11 25.73 -1.10
CA LYS A 190 -1.04 24.82 -1.13
C LYS A 190 -0.68 23.48 -1.74
N GLY A 191 -1.54 22.49 -1.51
CA GLY A 191 -1.45 21.17 -2.13
C GLY A 191 -1.74 21.21 -3.63
N SER A 192 -1.86 20.03 -4.22
CA SER A 192 -2.10 19.87 -5.65
C SER A 192 -3.12 18.78 -5.95
N GLN A 193 -3.71 18.80 -7.15
CA GLN A 193 -4.67 17.79 -7.57
C GLN A 193 -4.07 16.37 -7.47
N THR A 194 -2.81 16.21 -7.87
CA THR A 194 -2.10 14.93 -7.88
C THR A 194 -1.84 14.37 -6.48
N GLY A 195 -1.98 15.21 -5.44
CA GLY A 195 -1.84 14.81 -4.05
C GLY A 195 -2.98 13.93 -3.53
N VAL A 196 -4.10 13.85 -4.25
CA VAL A 196 -5.17 12.88 -3.95
C VAL A 196 -4.66 11.44 -4.02
N LEU A 197 -3.73 11.17 -4.95
CA LEU A 197 -3.06 9.87 -5.12
C LEU A 197 -2.30 9.40 -3.88
N ASP A 198 -1.97 10.29 -2.94
CA ASP A 198 -1.24 9.92 -1.73
C ASP A 198 -2.03 8.96 -0.84
N LEU A 199 -3.36 9.02 -0.90
CA LEU A 199 -4.27 8.15 -0.16
C LEU A 199 -4.86 7.02 -1.05
N LYS A 200 -4.20 6.68 -2.16
CA LYS A 200 -4.63 5.63 -3.12
C LYS A 200 -4.98 4.28 -2.50
N CYS A 201 -4.34 3.91 -1.39
CA CYS A 201 -4.45 2.58 -0.78
C CYS A 201 -5.63 2.43 0.21
N MET A 202 -6.63 3.33 0.17
CA MET A 202 -7.83 3.29 1.02
C MET A 202 -8.65 2.00 0.89
N SER A 203 -8.60 1.30 -0.24
CA SER A 203 -9.38 0.06 -0.38
C SER A 203 -8.82 -1.08 0.47
N LYS A 204 -7.50 -1.10 0.78
CA LYS A 204 -6.91 -2.03 1.76
C LYS A 204 -7.53 -1.88 3.14
N LEU A 205 -7.63 -0.63 3.58
CA LEU A 205 -8.29 -0.25 4.83
C LEU A 205 -9.73 -0.72 4.84
N THR A 206 -10.46 -0.46 3.75
CA THR A 206 -11.86 -0.86 3.60
C THR A 206 -12.02 -2.37 3.74
N SER A 207 -11.20 -3.18 3.06
CA SER A 207 -11.23 -4.64 3.18
C SER A 207 -10.98 -5.13 4.61
N GLY A 208 -10.00 -4.56 5.30
CA GLY A 208 -9.73 -4.89 6.70
C GLY A 208 -10.93 -4.60 7.61
N VAL A 209 -11.55 -3.42 7.46
CA VAL A 209 -12.73 -3.04 8.26
C VAL A 209 -13.94 -3.91 7.93
N LEU A 210 -14.22 -4.19 6.65
CA LEU A 210 -15.31 -5.10 6.26
C LEU A 210 -15.11 -6.49 6.86
N LEU A 211 -13.87 -6.99 6.88
CA LEU A 211 -13.52 -8.26 7.46
C LEU A 211 -13.81 -8.30 8.97
N LEU A 212 -13.36 -7.30 9.72
CA LEU A 212 -13.60 -7.21 11.16
C LEU A 212 -15.10 -7.09 11.49
N ARG A 213 -15.85 -6.30 10.71
CA ARG A 213 -17.31 -6.19 10.83
C ARG A 213 -17.99 -7.54 10.61
N LYS A 214 -17.70 -8.21 9.49
CA LYS A 214 -18.34 -9.47 9.11
C LYS A 214 -17.98 -10.60 10.07
N GLY A 215 -16.71 -10.68 10.46
CA GLY A 215 -16.21 -11.70 11.39
C GLY A 215 -16.46 -11.37 12.86
N GLN A 216 -17.13 -10.25 13.17
CA GLN A 216 -17.49 -9.83 14.52
C GLN A 216 -16.29 -9.78 15.48
N ALA A 217 -15.18 -9.18 15.04
CA ALA A 217 -13.98 -9.04 15.85
C ALA A 217 -14.28 -8.23 17.13
N PRO A 218 -13.99 -8.74 18.34
CA PRO A 218 -14.28 -8.03 19.59
C PRO A 218 -13.59 -6.65 19.68
N GLU A 219 -12.41 -6.52 19.08
CA GLU A 219 -11.63 -5.28 19.06
C GLU A 219 -12.27 -4.20 18.17
N TRP A 220 -13.15 -4.57 17.24
CA TRP A 220 -13.86 -3.63 16.37
C TRP A 220 -15.14 -3.13 17.05
N THR A 221 -14.97 -2.15 17.93
CA THR A 221 -16.08 -1.59 18.72
C THR A 221 -17.00 -0.68 17.89
N GLN A 222 -18.23 -0.48 18.39
CA GLN A 222 -19.18 0.46 17.81
C GLN A 222 -18.63 1.89 17.70
N ALA A 223 -17.87 2.35 18.71
CA ALA A 223 -17.26 3.68 18.72
C ALA A 223 -16.23 3.86 17.59
N LEU A 224 -15.38 2.86 17.35
CA LEU A 224 -14.43 2.88 16.22
C LEU A 224 -15.18 2.90 14.88
N ASN A 225 -16.22 2.08 14.77
CA ASN A 225 -17.04 1.99 13.57
C ASN A 225 -17.68 3.33 13.21
N ASP A 226 -18.33 3.97 14.19
CA ASP A 226 -19.07 5.21 13.96
C ASP A 226 -18.13 6.38 13.71
N GLY A 227 -17.03 6.49 14.48
CA GLY A 227 -16.03 7.51 14.28
C GLY A 227 -15.37 7.43 12.90
N LEU A 228 -14.97 6.23 12.44
CA LEU A 228 -14.37 6.07 11.12
C LEU A 228 -15.37 6.38 10.01
N ASN A 229 -16.63 5.96 10.15
CA ASN A 229 -17.68 6.29 9.19
C ASN A 229 -17.93 7.80 9.11
N GLU A 230 -17.90 8.51 10.23
CA GLU A 230 -18.06 9.97 10.26
C GLU A 230 -16.88 10.67 9.58
N TRP A 231 -15.64 10.26 9.86
CA TRP A 231 -14.45 10.75 9.17
C TRP A 231 -14.55 10.53 7.66
N ALA A 232 -14.91 9.30 7.25
CA ALA A 232 -15.03 8.93 5.84
C ALA A 232 -16.12 9.75 5.12
N LYS A 233 -17.28 9.98 5.76
CA LYS A 233 -18.34 10.84 5.20
C LYS A 233 -17.85 12.27 4.95
N ARG A 234 -17.08 12.85 5.88
CA ARG A 234 -16.48 14.18 5.71
C ARG A 234 -15.46 14.20 4.58
N TYR A 235 -14.62 13.16 4.48
CA TYR A 235 -13.62 13.07 3.41
C TYR A 235 -14.26 12.84 2.04
N ILE A 236 -15.34 12.04 1.94
CA ILE A 236 -16.13 11.88 0.70
C ILE A 236 -16.67 13.23 0.23
N VAL A 237 -17.18 14.07 1.14
CA VAL A 237 -17.63 15.43 0.78
C VAL A 237 -16.46 16.24 0.18
N TRP A 238 -15.29 16.24 0.82
CA TRP A 238 -14.12 16.91 0.26
C TRP A 238 -13.72 16.34 -1.12
N LEU A 239 -13.68 15.01 -1.26
CA LEU A 239 -13.27 14.31 -2.47
C LEU A 239 -14.21 14.57 -3.66
N THR A 240 -15.47 14.88 -3.40
CA THR A 240 -16.50 15.09 -4.43
C THR A 240 -16.81 16.56 -4.70
N THR A 241 -16.27 17.50 -3.93
CA THR A 241 -16.59 18.93 -4.04
C THR A 241 -15.38 19.85 -4.17
N HIS A 242 -14.22 19.46 -3.63
CA HIS A 242 -13.04 20.33 -3.61
C HIS A 242 -12.34 20.36 -4.97
N GLU A 243 -11.85 21.53 -5.39
CA GLU A 243 -11.25 21.73 -6.71
C GLU A 243 -10.06 20.81 -6.99
N LEU A 244 -9.19 20.58 -6.00
CA LEU A 244 -8.06 19.65 -6.13
C LEU A 244 -8.53 18.22 -6.42
N ALA A 245 -9.57 17.77 -5.72
CA ALA A 245 -10.12 16.43 -5.91
C ALA A 245 -10.85 16.28 -7.24
N LEU A 246 -11.60 17.30 -7.66
CA LEU A 246 -12.24 17.33 -8.98
C LEU A 246 -11.22 17.39 -10.12
N GLY A 247 -10.07 18.05 -9.91
CA GLY A 247 -8.94 18.01 -10.83
C GLY A 247 -8.40 16.59 -11.02
N GLU A 248 -8.20 15.85 -9.92
CA GLU A 248 -7.75 14.46 -9.97
C GLU A 248 -8.77 13.52 -10.62
N ARG A 249 -10.06 13.69 -10.32
CA ARG A 249 -11.16 12.95 -10.97
C ARG A 249 -11.10 13.04 -12.50
N ASN A 250 -10.67 14.19 -13.01
CA ASN A 250 -10.60 14.46 -14.45
C ASN A 250 -9.27 14.01 -15.10
N ALA A 251 -8.31 13.51 -14.32
CA ALA A 251 -7.07 12.99 -14.88
C ALA A 251 -7.34 11.73 -15.71
N THR A 252 -6.78 11.67 -16.91
CA THR A 252 -7.08 10.59 -17.88
C THR A 252 -6.20 9.35 -17.73
N ASN A 253 -5.14 9.43 -16.92
CA ASN A 253 -4.19 8.36 -16.66
C ASN A 253 -4.46 7.69 -15.30
N ASN A 254 -3.47 6.97 -14.77
CA ASN A 254 -3.52 6.30 -13.47
C ASN A 254 -4.05 7.16 -12.31
N HIS A 255 -3.82 8.47 -12.29
CA HIS A 255 -4.34 9.36 -11.25
C HIS A 255 -5.87 9.29 -11.13
N GLY A 256 -6.57 9.41 -12.25
CA GLY A 256 -8.03 9.29 -12.27
C GLY A 256 -8.48 7.88 -11.90
N THR A 257 -7.77 6.84 -12.36
CA THR A 257 -8.05 5.44 -12.00
C THR A 257 -8.08 5.23 -10.48
N PHE A 258 -7.12 5.81 -9.76
CA PHE A 258 -7.05 5.75 -8.30
C PHE A 258 -8.06 6.65 -7.60
N TYR A 259 -8.42 7.81 -8.17
CA TYR A 259 -9.51 8.63 -7.63
C TYR A 259 -10.80 7.80 -7.50
N PHE A 260 -11.20 7.09 -8.56
CA PHE A 260 -12.45 6.33 -8.57
C PHE A 260 -12.45 5.17 -7.59
N ASN A 261 -11.36 4.39 -7.50
CA ASN A 261 -11.32 3.28 -6.54
C ASN A 261 -11.23 3.76 -5.10
N GLN A 262 -10.59 4.90 -4.84
CA GLN A 262 -10.58 5.53 -3.52
C GLN A 262 -11.99 5.94 -3.10
N LEU A 263 -12.70 6.71 -3.93
CA LEU A 263 -14.06 7.15 -3.64
C LEU A 263 -15.02 5.97 -3.48
N ALA A 264 -15.01 5.01 -4.40
CA ALA A 264 -15.89 3.84 -4.33
C ALA A 264 -15.61 2.99 -3.09
N SER A 265 -14.35 2.83 -2.69
CA SER A 265 -14.01 2.08 -1.47
C SER A 265 -14.53 2.77 -0.20
N LEU A 266 -14.46 4.10 -0.13
CA LEU A 266 -15.01 4.87 1.00
C LEU A 266 -16.54 4.83 1.03
N GLN A 267 -17.19 4.87 -0.13
CA GLN A 267 -18.64 4.69 -0.22
C GLN A 267 -19.06 3.31 0.29
N VAL A 268 -18.36 2.25 -0.11
CA VAL A 268 -18.53 0.89 0.46
C VAL A 268 -18.32 0.90 1.98
N LEU A 269 -17.27 1.55 2.48
CA LEU A 269 -16.95 1.64 3.91
C LEU A 269 -18.12 2.23 4.72
N VAL A 270 -18.79 3.26 4.21
CA VAL A 270 -19.91 3.93 4.90
C VAL A 270 -21.28 3.31 4.61
N GLY A 271 -21.33 2.23 3.81
CA GLY A 271 -22.55 1.52 3.45
C GLY A 271 -23.33 2.12 2.26
N ASP A 272 -22.73 3.04 1.51
CA ASP A 272 -23.31 3.63 0.29
C ASP A 272 -22.96 2.77 -0.94
N THR A 273 -23.62 1.61 -1.07
CA THR A 273 -23.36 0.66 -2.17
C THR A 273 -23.80 1.21 -3.53
N GLU A 274 -24.90 1.96 -3.59
CA GLU A 274 -25.39 2.56 -4.83
C GLU A 274 -24.49 3.70 -5.32
N GLY A 275 -23.98 4.53 -4.40
CA GLY A 275 -22.98 5.54 -4.72
C GLY A 275 -21.69 4.90 -5.23
N ALA A 276 -21.19 3.84 -4.56
CA ALA A 276 -20.02 3.09 -5.04
C ALA A 276 -20.24 2.50 -6.44
N LYS A 277 -21.41 1.93 -6.71
CA LYS A 277 -21.78 1.39 -8.03
C LYS A 277 -21.82 2.48 -9.10
N THR A 278 -22.32 3.67 -8.75
CA THR A 278 -22.32 4.84 -9.64
C THR A 278 -20.89 5.30 -9.94
N THR A 279 -20.05 5.46 -8.92
CA THR A 279 -18.64 5.85 -9.05
C THR A 279 -17.86 4.88 -9.94
N VAL A 280 -18.02 3.56 -9.76
CA VAL A 280 -17.35 2.58 -10.61
C VAL A 280 -17.88 2.61 -12.04
N ASN A 281 -19.19 2.82 -12.24
CA ASN A 281 -19.76 3.03 -13.57
C ASN A 281 -19.19 4.27 -14.27
N ASP A 282 -19.05 5.39 -13.55
CA ASP A 282 -18.46 6.63 -14.07
C ASP A 282 -17.03 6.42 -14.53
N PHE A 283 -16.22 5.64 -13.78
CA PHE A 283 -14.87 5.26 -14.21
C PHE A 283 -14.90 4.53 -15.56
N PHE A 284 -15.65 3.43 -15.63
CA PHE A 284 -15.68 2.56 -16.80
C PHE A 284 -16.33 3.23 -18.03
N ASN A 285 -17.26 4.15 -17.83
CA ASN A 285 -17.93 4.88 -18.92
C ASN A 285 -17.22 6.20 -19.27
N GLY A 286 -16.33 6.68 -18.40
CA GLY A 286 -15.57 7.92 -18.55
C GLY A 286 -14.12 7.65 -18.96
N ILE A 287 -13.18 7.99 -18.08
CA ILE A 287 -11.74 8.00 -18.39
C ILE A 287 -11.20 6.64 -18.85
N TYR A 288 -11.76 5.52 -18.36
CA TYR A 288 -11.32 4.18 -18.75
C TYR A 288 -11.40 3.94 -20.26
N GLN A 289 -12.38 4.57 -20.92
CA GLN A 289 -12.67 4.35 -22.34
C GLN A 289 -11.51 4.69 -23.28
N ASP A 290 -10.52 5.45 -22.82
CA ASP A 290 -9.34 5.86 -23.59
C ASP A 290 -8.01 5.38 -22.96
N GLN A 291 -8.04 4.57 -21.88
CA GLN A 291 -6.84 4.15 -21.16
C GLN A 291 -6.14 2.91 -21.73
N ILE A 292 -6.86 2.06 -22.47
CA ILE A 292 -6.32 0.81 -23.05
C ILE A 292 -6.54 0.83 -24.56
N SER A 293 -5.45 0.70 -25.31
CA SER A 293 -5.45 0.61 -26.76
C SER A 293 -5.73 -0.84 -27.24
N ALA A 294 -6.01 -1.02 -28.53
CA ALA A 294 -6.51 -2.29 -29.07
C ALA A 294 -5.57 -3.49 -28.85
N ASN A 295 -4.27 -3.25 -28.73
CA ASN A 295 -3.27 -4.30 -28.45
C ASN A 295 -3.08 -4.59 -26.95
N GLY A 296 -3.76 -3.86 -26.06
CA GLY A 296 -3.60 -3.95 -24.60
C GLY A 296 -2.64 -2.93 -24.00
N ASP A 297 -1.92 -2.13 -24.79
CA ASP A 297 -1.04 -1.09 -24.22
C ASP A 297 -1.85 0.02 -23.53
N GLN A 298 -1.21 0.68 -22.58
CA GLN A 298 -1.71 1.82 -21.83
C GLN A 298 -0.89 3.08 -22.21
N PRO A 299 -1.27 3.83 -23.26
CA PRO A 299 -0.36 4.79 -23.90
C PRO A 299 0.14 5.91 -22.98
N LEU A 300 -0.73 6.46 -22.12
CA LEU A 300 -0.35 7.51 -21.17
C LEU A 300 0.64 7.04 -20.10
N GLU A 301 0.70 5.73 -19.87
CA GLU A 301 1.63 5.09 -18.94
C GLU A 301 2.93 4.71 -19.66
N THR A 302 2.84 4.32 -20.94
CA THR A 302 3.99 4.10 -21.83
C THR A 302 4.83 5.37 -22.03
N ASP A 303 4.20 6.54 -22.09
CA ASP A 303 4.89 7.82 -22.32
C ASP A 303 5.71 8.32 -21.11
N ARG A 304 5.75 7.55 -20.02
CA ARG A 304 6.44 7.92 -18.77
C ARG A 304 7.88 7.43 -18.75
N THR A 305 8.69 7.99 -17.84
CA THR A 305 10.10 7.60 -17.67
C THR A 305 10.30 6.21 -17.07
N ARG A 306 9.23 5.61 -16.51
CA ARG A 306 9.19 4.24 -15.95
C ARG A 306 7.97 3.48 -16.47
N PRO A 307 7.92 3.13 -17.76
CA PRO A 307 6.71 2.62 -18.40
C PRO A 307 6.30 1.23 -17.92
N TYR A 308 7.23 0.38 -17.46
CA TYR A 308 6.86 -0.91 -16.86
C TYR A 308 6.07 -0.69 -15.56
N HIS A 309 6.64 0.11 -14.65
CA HIS A 309 6.00 0.51 -13.40
C HIS A 309 4.61 1.10 -13.65
N TYR A 310 4.48 2.12 -14.50
CA TYR A 310 3.20 2.80 -14.68
C TYR A 310 2.11 1.90 -15.30
N ARG A 311 2.46 0.95 -16.17
CA ARG A 311 1.49 -0.05 -16.68
C ARG A 311 1.00 -0.97 -15.57
N ALA A 312 1.89 -1.50 -14.73
CA ALA A 312 1.52 -2.35 -13.60
C ALA A 312 0.70 -1.58 -12.57
N TYR A 313 1.11 -0.35 -12.28
CA TYR A 313 0.49 0.55 -11.32
C TYR A 313 -0.94 0.93 -11.70
N ASN A 314 -1.18 1.34 -12.95
CA ASN A 314 -2.52 1.65 -13.43
C ASN A 314 -3.40 0.39 -13.51
N LEU A 315 -2.84 -0.74 -13.95
CA LEU A 315 -3.54 -2.02 -13.99
C LEU A 315 -4.01 -2.45 -12.58
N ALA A 316 -3.19 -2.24 -11.55
CA ALA A 316 -3.61 -2.46 -10.16
C ALA A 316 -4.86 -1.63 -9.83
N GLY A 317 -4.86 -0.33 -10.16
CA GLY A 317 -6.02 0.54 -9.96
C GLY A 317 -7.28 0.10 -10.71
N MET A 318 -7.15 -0.36 -11.97
CA MET A 318 -8.26 -0.89 -12.77
C MET A 318 -8.84 -2.17 -12.16
N VAL A 319 -7.98 -3.09 -11.72
CA VAL A 319 -8.38 -4.32 -11.03
C VAL A 319 -9.17 -3.99 -9.76
N ILE A 320 -8.76 -2.98 -8.97
CA ILE A 320 -9.49 -2.59 -7.77
C ILE A 320 -10.88 -2.04 -8.12
N ASN A 321 -11.00 -1.19 -9.15
CA ASN A 321 -12.32 -0.72 -9.62
C ASN A 321 -13.22 -1.90 -10.03
N ALA A 322 -12.68 -2.91 -10.73
CA ALA A 322 -13.44 -4.10 -11.12
C ALA A 322 -13.86 -4.95 -9.90
N LYS A 323 -12.97 -5.14 -8.92
CA LYS A 323 -13.27 -5.86 -7.67
C LYS A 323 -14.35 -5.16 -6.84
N ILE A 324 -14.27 -3.84 -6.67
CA ILE A 324 -15.29 -3.06 -5.96
C ILE A 324 -16.61 -3.13 -6.73
N GLY A 325 -16.58 -2.97 -8.06
CA GLY A 325 -17.74 -3.12 -8.93
C GLY A 325 -18.46 -4.45 -8.72
N ALA A 326 -17.72 -5.56 -8.79
CA ALA A 326 -18.27 -6.90 -8.54
C ALA A 326 -18.89 -7.02 -7.14
N TYR A 327 -18.22 -6.49 -6.11
CA TYR A 327 -18.73 -6.49 -4.73
C TYR A 327 -20.06 -5.75 -4.58
N VAL A 328 -20.25 -4.62 -5.27
CA VAL A 328 -21.50 -3.84 -5.23
C VAL A 328 -22.52 -4.27 -6.30
N GLY A 329 -22.34 -5.44 -6.91
CA GLY A 329 -23.29 -6.03 -7.85
C GLY A 329 -23.23 -5.47 -9.27
N LEU A 330 -22.11 -4.88 -9.68
CA LEU A 330 -21.78 -4.57 -11.08
C LEU A 330 -21.03 -5.76 -11.71
N THR A 331 -21.78 -6.80 -12.07
CA THR A 331 -21.24 -8.11 -12.48
C THR A 331 -20.51 -8.08 -13.82
N ASP A 332 -20.72 -7.04 -14.64
CA ASP A 332 -20.04 -6.83 -15.91
C ASP A 332 -18.72 -6.06 -15.77
N ALA A 333 -18.37 -5.52 -14.60
CA ALA A 333 -17.24 -4.62 -14.39
C ALA A 333 -15.91 -5.15 -14.96
N TRP A 334 -15.60 -6.43 -14.72
CA TRP A 334 -14.40 -7.08 -15.24
C TRP A 334 -14.38 -7.12 -16.77
N ASN A 335 -15.53 -7.39 -17.41
CA ASN A 335 -15.65 -7.61 -18.85
C ASN A 335 -15.85 -6.31 -19.64
N ARG A 336 -15.78 -5.14 -19.00
CA ARG A 336 -15.90 -3.86 -19.69
C ARG A 336 -14.69 -3.57 -20.55
N THR A 337 -14.97 -3.10 -21.77
CA THR A 337 -13.96 -2.73 -22.75
C THR A 337 -13.88 -1.23 -22.93
N THR A 338 -12.72 -0.76 -23.38
CA THR A 338 -12.50 0.60 -23.85
C THR A 338 -13.08 0.79 -25.26
N LYS A 339 -13.03 2.00 -25.80
CA LYS A 339 -13.46 2.28 -27.19
C LYS A 339 -12.69 1.44 -28.22
N SER A 340 -11.48 1.02 -27.88
CA SER A 340 -10.64 0.19 -28.75
C SER A 340 -11.00 -1.31 -28.69
N GLY A 341 -11.93 -1.71 -27.83
CA GLY A 341 -12.36 -3.10 -27.65
C GLY A 341 -11.47 -3.92 -26.70
N ALA A 342 -10.40 -3.35 -26.16
CA ALA A 342 -9.55 -4.00 -25.17
C ALA A 342 -10.08 -3.81 -23.74
N GLY A 343 -9.79 -4.75 -22.85
CA GLY A 343 -10.13 -4.68 -21.42
C GLY A 343 -8.95 -5.00 -20.51
N ILE A 344 -9.23 -5.08 -19.21
CA ILE A 344 -8.23 -5.32 -18.15
C ILE A 344 -7.37 -6.57 -18.42
N LYS A 345 -7.98 -7.65 -18.93
CA LYS A 345 -7.25 -8.87 -19.28
C LYS A 345 -6.22 -8.62 -20.38
N GLN A 346 -6.59 -7.94 -21.45
CA GLN A 346 -5.67 -7.60 -22.55
C GLN A 346 -4.53 -6.69 -22.07
N ALA A 347 -4.82 -5.76 -21.14
CA ALA A 347 -3.77 -4.92 -20.56
C ALA A 347 -2.75 -5.69 -19.73
N CYS A 348 -3.20 -6.69 -18.95
CA CYS A 348 -2.29 -7.59 -18.24
C CYS A 348 -1.48 -8.47 -19.19
N ASP A 349 -2.14 -9.07 -20.18
CA ASP A 349 -1.50 -9.92 -21.19
C ASP A 349 -0.40 -9.14 -21.93
N TYR A 350 -0.67 -7.88 -22.30
CA TYR A 350 0.32 -6.99 -22.89
C TYR A 350 1.47 -6.68 -21.93
N ALA A 351 1.17 -6.27 -20.69
CA ALA A 351 2.19 -5.92 -19.69
C ALA A 351 3.17 -7.08 -19.40
N MET A 352 2.69 -8.33 -19.40
CA MET A 352 3.53 -9.53 -19.22
C MET A 352 4.55 -9.72 -20.36
N THR A 353 4.27 -9.20 -21.56
CA THR A 353 5.17 -9.34 -22.72
C THR A 353 6.24 -8.25 -22.78
N MET A 354 6.07 -7.17 -22.01
CA MET A 354 6.98 -6.03 -22.05
C MET A 354 8.21 -6.27 -21.17
N PRO A 355 9.43 -6.01 -21.67
CA PRO A 355 10.64 -6.12 -20.86
C PRO A 355 10.67 -5.01 -19.80
N ALA A 356 11.10 -5.36 -18.59
CA ALA A 356 11.32 -4.42 -17.49
C ALA A 356 12.74 -3.83 -17.51
N THR A 357 13.29 -3.53 -18.69
CA THR A 357 14.69 -3.09 -18.83
C THR A 357 14.95 -1.79 -18.07
N GLY A 358 15.81 -1.84 -17.07
CA GLY A 358 16.08 -0.71 -16.16
C GLY A 358 14.99 -0.48 -15.11
N GLU A 359 14.02 -1.38 -15.02
CA GLU A 359 12.89 -1.39 -14.09
C GLU A 359 12.69 -2.78 -13.45
N GLU A 360 13.74 -3.62 -13.37
CA GLU A 360 13.63 -5.02 -12.97
C GLU A 360 13.04 -5.20 -11.57
N ASP A 361 13.29 -4.26 -10.65
CA ASP A 361 12.76 -4.26 -9.29
C ASP A 361 11.23 -4.02 -9.24
N TYR A 362 10.64 -3.49 -10.32
CA TYR A 362 9.20 -3.19 -10.45
C TYR A 362 8.38 -4.36 -10.99
N ILE A 363 9.02 -5.46 -11.44
CA ILE A 363 8.33 -6.66 -11.94
C ILE A 363 7.26 -7.15 -10.95
N LYS A 364 7.56 -7.06 -9.66
CA LYS A 364 6.67 -7.48 -8.56
C LYS A 364 5.34 -6.73 -8.47
N GLU A 365 5.24 -5.53 -9.05
CA GLU A 365 4.00 -4.76 -9.05
C GLU A 365 2.93 -5.40 -9.94
N LEU A 366 3.34 -6.23 -10.90
CA LEU A 366 2.41 -6.96 -11.75
C LEU A 366 1.79 -8.19 -11.05
N PHE A 367 2.42 -8.71 -9.97
CA PHE A 367 1.99 -9.99 -9.39
C PHE A 367 0.56 -9.97 -8.84
N PRO A 368 0.15 -8.99 -7.99
CA PRO A 368 -1.23 -8.97 -7.48
C PRO A 368 -2.31 -8.79 -8.56
N PRO A 369 -2.23 -7.81 -9.49
CA PRO A 369 -3.26 -7.67 -10.51
C PRO A 369 -3.31 -8.89 -11.44
N LEU A 370 -2.16 -9.49 -11.78
CA LEU A 370 -2.09 -10.71 -12.58
C LEU A 370 -2.77 -11.88 -11.86
N ALA A 371 -2.50 -12.09 -10.56
CA ALA A 371 -3.14 -13.13 -9.77
C ALA A 371 -4.66 -12.94 -9.67
N ALA A 372 -5.12 -11.70 -9.48
CA ALA A 372 -6.54 -11.36 -9.49
C ALA A 372 -7.20 -11.66 -10.85
N ILE A 373 -6.53 -11.31 -11.95
CA ILE A 373 -7.00 -11.59 -13.31
C ILE A 373 -7.06 -13.10 -13.56
N ALA A 374 -6.05 -13.85 -13.15
CA ALA A 374 -6.03 -15.31 -13.26
C ALA A 374 -7.18 -15.95 -12.45
N SER A 375 -7.48 -15.42 -11.26
CA SER A 375 -8.59 -15.88 -10.42
C SER A 375 -9.97 -15.65 -11.06
N VAL A 376 -10.14 -14.53 -11.79
CA VAL A 376 -11.42 -14.17 -12.42
C VAL A 376 -11.61 -14.81 -13.78
N TYR A 377 -10.59 -14.79 -14.64
CA TYR A 377 -10.68 -15.27 -16.02
C TYR A 377 -10.23 -16.73 -16.19
N GLY A 378 -9.64 -17.32 -15.15
CA GLY A 378 -8.96 -18.61 -15.23
C GLY A 378 -7.57 -18.52 -15.87
N ASP A 379 -6.84 -19.62 -15.76
CA ASP A 379 -5.47 -19.79 -16.27
C ASP A 379 -5.33 -21.14 -16.99
N ALA A 380 -6.18 -21.38 -17.99
CA ALA A 380 -6.33 -22.70 -18.61
C ALA A 380 -5.05 -23.20 -19.32
N ASP A 381 -4.24 -22.29 -19.87
CA ASP A 381 -2.95 -22.57 -20.49
C ASP A 381 -1.77 -22.44 -19.50
N GLY A 382 -2.04 -22.08 -18.25
CA GLY A 382 -1.05 -21.96 -17.17
C GLY A 382 -0.10 -20.79 -17.32
N LYS A 383 -0.36 -19.82 -18.22
CA LYS A 383 0.57 -18.73 -18.52
C LYS A 383 0.78 -17.78 -17.35
N TYR A 384 -0.25 -17.53 -16.54
CA TYR A 384 -0.16 -16.63 -15.40
C TYR A 384 0.61 -17.27 -14.26
N ALA A 385 0.29 -18.52 -13.94
CA ALA A 385 1.04 -19.33 -12.97
C ALA A 385 2.51 -19.51 -13.38
N ALA A 386 2.79 -19.75 -14.67
CA ALA A 386 4.14 -19.85 -15.18
C ALA A 386 4.93 -18.54 -15.05
N PHE A 387 4.29 -17.39 -15.33
CA PHE A 387 4.91 -16.09 -15.13
C PHE A 387 5.25 -15.84 -13.67
N LEU A 388 4.32 -16.09 -12.75
CA LEU A 388 4.56 -15.93 -11.31
C LEU A 388 5.64 -16.88 -10.81
N LYS A 389 5.65 -18.14 -11.25
CA LYS A 389 6.71 -19.10 -10.92
C LYS A 389 8.09 -18.66 -11.39
N ASP A 390 8.18 -18.00 -12.55
CA ASP A 390 9.45 -17.51 -13.10
C ASP A 390 9.91 -16.21 -12.42
N LYS A 391 8.98 -15.32 -12.07
CA LYS A 391 9.29 -13.94 -11.64
C LYS A 391 9.15 -13.67 -10.15
N ASP A 392 8.24 -14.35 -9.45
CA ASP A 392 8.03 -14.16 -8.01
C ASP A 392 8.80 -15.24 -7.23
N PRO A 393 9.93 -14.90 -6.57
CA PRO A 393 10.69 -15.86 -5.78
C PRO A 393 9.91 -16.40 -4.57
N ASN A 394 8.82 -15.73 -4.19
CA ASN A 394 7.96 -16.13 -3.08
C ASN A 394 6.69 -16.83 -3.54
N TYR A 395 6.42 -17.04 -4.83
CA TYR A 395 5.18 -17.69 -5.28
C TYR A 395 5.17 -19.19 -4.97
N PRO A 396 4.05 -19.76 -4.47
CA PRO A 396 2.75 -19.14 -4.16
C PRO A 396 2.59 -18.67 -2.69
N GLY A 397 3.69 -18.41 -1.99
CA GLY A 397 3.75 -17.94 -0.60
C GLY A 397 3.50 -16.44 -0.37
N SER A 398 3.18 -15.64 -1.38
CA SER A 398 2.89 -14.22 -1.23
C SER A 398 1.44 -13.96 -0.77
N GLY A 399 1.21 -12.88 -0.02
CA GLY A 399 -0.12 -12.56 0.53
C GLY A 399 -1.24 -12.40 -0.52
N TYR A 400 -0.91 -11.94 -1.74
CA TYR A 400 -1.88 -11.83 -2.84
C TYR A 400 -2.47 -13.19 -3.24
N TYR A 401 -1.74 -14.30 -3.03
CA TYR A 401 -2.20 -15.64 -3.38
C TYR A 401 -3.40 -16.07 -2.53
N LEU A 402 -3.49 -15.61 -1.28
CA LEU A 402 -4.62 -15.89 -0.38
C LEU A 402 -5.94 -15.32 -0.90
N ILE A 403 -5.89 -14.31 -1.77
CA ILE A 403 -7.05 -13.61 -2.33
C ILE A 403 -7.19 -13.81 -3.85
N ALA A 404 -6.53 -14.84 -4.39
CA ALA A 404 -6.59 -15.21 -5.80
C ALA A 404 -7.03 -16.69 -5.98
N PRO A 405 -8.25 -17.06 -5.53
CA PRO A 405 -8.72 -18.43 -5.62
C PRO A 405 -8.72 -18.96 -7.06
N GLY A 406 -8.26 -20.19 -7.25
CA GLY A 406 -8.24 -20.88 -8.54
C GLY A 406 -6.95 -20.71 -9.35
N LEU A 407 -6.03 -19.84 -8.92
CA LEU A 407 -4.69 -19.77 -9.50
C LEU A 407 -3.90 -21.04 -9.14
N SER A 408 -3.23 -21.69 -10.09
CA SER A 408 -2.40 -22.88 -9.77
C SER A 408 -1.33 -22.54 -8.72
N ASP A 409 -0.82 -23.52 -7.95
CA ASP A 409 0.41 -23.38 -7.14
C ASP A 409 1.66 -23.82 -7.92
N SER A 410 1.48 -24.25 -9.18
CA SER A 410 2.50 -24.82 -10.05
C SER A 410 3.21 -26.06 -9.48
N GLY A 411 2.57 -26.78 -8.55
CA GLY A 411 3.12 -27.94 -7.85
C GLY A 411 4.29 -27.60 -6.92
N LEU A 412 4.44 -26.32 -6.54
CA LEU A 412 5.52 -25.87 -5.66
C LEU A 412 5.20 -26.21 -4.20
N THR A 413 6.20 -26.72 -3.49
CA THR A 413 6.10 -26.99 -2.04
C THR A 413 6.72 -25.84 -1.24
N PRO A 414 6.20 -25.53 -0.04
CA PRO A 414 6.81 -24.53 0.84
C PRO A 414 8.27 -24.87 1.16
N PRO A 415 9.17 -23.87 1.28
CA PRO A 415 10.53 -24.10 1.77
C PRO A 415 10.51 -24.70 3.19
N SER A 416 11.46 -25.59 3.50
CA SER A 416 11.55 -26.28 4.80
C SER A 416 11.68 -25.34 6.01
N SER A 417 12.09 -24.09 5.80
CA SER A 417 12.16 -23.05 6.83
C SER A 417 10.79 -22.45 7.21
N VAL A 418 9.77 -22.65 6.37
CA VAL A 418 8.42 -22.08 6.53
C VAL A 418 7.44 -23.09 7.15
N THR A 419 7.84 -24.35 7.27
CA THR A 419 7.08 -25.38 7.98
C THR A 419 7.25 -25.20 9.50
N ASN A 420 6.52 -24.25 10.10
CA ASN A 420 5.92 -24.33 11.45
C ASN A 420 5.28 -22.99 11.87
N PRO A 421 3.95 -22.93 12.03
CA PRO A 421 3.34 -22.22 13.15
C PRO A 421 3.00 -23.23 14.26
N PRO A 422 3.19 -22.89 15.55
CA PRO A 422 2.75 -23.78 16.62
C PRO A 422 1.22 -23.86 16.59
N SER A 423 0.71 -25.10 16.54
CA SER A 423 -0.67 -25.39 16.88
C SER A 423 -0.92 -24.92 18.31
N GLY A 424 -1.79 -23.93 18.49
CA GLY A 424 -2.27 -23.49 19.80
C GLY A 424 -3.01 -24.63 20.49
N GLY A 425 -2.28 -25.38 21.32
CA GLY A 425 -2.85 -26.33 22.27
C GLY A 425 -3.26 -25.60 23.52
N SER A 426 -4.57 -25.56 23.79
CA SER A 426 -5.12 -25.15 25.08
C SER A 426 -4.63 -26.10 26.17
N GLY A 427 -3.61 -25.69 26.92
CA GLY A 427 -3.16 -26.36 28.14
C GLY A 427 -3.54 -25.51 29.34
N SER A 428 -4.56 -25.95 30.09
CA SER A 428 -4.81 -25.41 31.43
C SER A 428 -3.68 -25.81 32.37
N SER A 429 -3.08 -24.87 33.07
CA SER A 429 -2.52 -25.14 34.39
C SER A 429 -2.53 -23.89 35.26
N SER A 430 -2.89 -24.13 36.50
CA SER A 430 -3.20 -23.19 37.57
C SER A 430 -1.97 -22.78 38.38
N ASN A 431 -2.00 -21.51 38.80
CA ASN A 431 -1.51 -20.92 40.07
C ASN A 431 -0.01 -20.77 40.43
N SER A 432 0.25 -19.53 40.88
CA SER A 432 1.25 -19.02 41.86
C SER A 432 2.73 -19.02 41.46
N ASN A 433 3.37 -17.85 41.34
CA ASN A 433 3.89 -17.08 42.47
C ASN A 433 4.51 -15.73 42.02
N ASN A 434 4.47 -14.76 42.93
CA ASN A 434 5.09 -13.44 42.83
C ASN A 434 6.61 -13.50 42.61
N GLY A 435 7.12 -12.57 41.81
CA GLY A 435 8.54 -12.30 41.67
C GLY A 435 8.79 -11.05 40.84
N ALA A 436 8.69 -9.88 41.48
CA ALA A 436 9.22 -8.65 40.92
C ALA A 436 10.75 -8.75 40.85
N THR A 437 11.31 -8.53 39.66
CA THR A 437 12.73 -8.21 39.49
C THR A 437 12.87 -7.02 38.56
N THR A 438 13.01 -5.86 39.19
CA THR A 438 13.76 -4.72 38.67
C THR A 438 15.13 -5.18 38.13
N MET A 439 15.42 -4.90 36.86
CA MET A 439 16.80 -4.68 36.41
C MET A 439 16.93 -3.26 35.90
N GLY A 440 17.83 -2.52 36.56
CA GLY A 440 18.12 -1.13 36.29
C GLY A 440 18.87 -0.92 34.98
N MET A 441 18.62 0.26 34.41
CA MET A 441 19.45 0.87 33.38
C MET A 441 20.85 1.13 33.93
N ASN A 442 21.89 0.77 33.17
CA ASN A 442 23.01 1.67 32.88
C ASN A 442 23.92 1.12 31.78
N GLY A 443 24.08 1.92 30.72
CA GLY A 443 25.32 2.06 29.97
C GLY A 443 25.61 1.03 28.89
N VAL A 444 25.03 1.19 27.69
CA VAL A 444 25.74 1.62 26.47
C VAL A 444 24.67 2.19 25.53
N ALA A 445 24.50 3.52 25.57
CA ALA A 445 23.87 4.25 24.48
C ALA A 445 24.91 4.38 23.36
N GLY A 446 24.62 3.85 22.17
CA GLY A 446 25.52 3.99 21.03
C GLY A 446 25.16 3.06 19.88
N ALA A 447 24.51 3.65 18.87
CA ALA A 447 24.42 3.18 17.49
C ALA A 447 23.78 1.79 17.25
N LEU A 448 22.46 1.79 17.03
CA LEU A 448 21.75 0.81 16.18
C LEU A 448 20.38 1.41 15.78
N VAL A 449 20.41 2.55 15.10
CA VAL A 449 19.26 3.11 14.36
C VAL A 449 19.74 3.47 12.96
N THR A 450 20.13 2.46 12.20
CA THR A 450 20.41 2.55 10.76
C THR A 450 20.54 1.13 10.24
N LEU A 451 19.41 0.45 10.00
CA LEU A 451 19.22 -0.55 8.93
C LEU A 451 17.79 -1.13 8.98
N ALA A 452 16.78 -0.29 8.70
CA ALA A 452 15.42 -0.76 8.38
C ALA A 452 14.65 0.24 7.50
N VAL A 453 15.37 1.06 6.72
CA VAL A 453 14.76 2.05 5.80
C VAL A 453 14.82 1.58 4.34
N ALA A 454 15.45 0.42 4.06
CA ALA A 454 15.73 -0.01 2.69
C ALA A 454 14.60 -0.77 1.97
N THR A 455 13.53 -1.21 2.66
CA THR A 455 12.50 -2.07 2.00
C THR A 455 11.25 -1.34 1.51
N PHE A 456 11.08 -0.06 1.83
CA PHE A 456 10.03 0.79 1.22
C PHE A 456 10.59 1.73 0.13
N ALA A 457 11.84 1.54 -0.27
CA ALA A 457 12.61 2.47 -1.09
C ALA A 457 12.24 2.50 -2.59
N LEU A 458 11.28 1.69 -3.06
CA LEU A 458 11.04 1.54 -4.51
C LEU A 458 9.63 1.87 -5.01
N VAL A 459 8.62 2.07 -4.15
CA VAL A 459 7.25 2.31 -4.65
C VAL A 459 6.82 3.75 -4.32
N LEU A 460 7.23 4.70 -5.16
CA LEU A 460 6.56 5.97 -5.46
C LEU A 460 7.05 6.52 -6.81
#